data_AF-A0A8C4UR92-F1
#
_entry.id   AF-A0A8C4UR92-F1
#
_cell.length_a   1.000
_cell.length_b   1.000
_cell.length_c   1.000
_cell.angle_alpha   90.00
_cell.angle_beta   90.00
_cell.angle_gamma   90.00
#
_symmetry.space_group_name_H-M   'P 1'
#
loop_
_entity.id
_entity.type
_entity.pdbx_description
1 polymer ?
#
loop_
_entity_poly.entity_id
_entity_poly.type
_entity_poly.pdbx_seq_one_letter_code
_entity_poly.pdbx_strand_id
1 'polypeptide(L)'
;MSPQGARVWIPDCIEVWRAAEITRGYKEGDAVLHLRLEDGSALAYPIEFQLPPLCNPDCLSGADDLVALSYLHEPAVLHSLRRRFLEANTIYTYCGIVLVAINPYQPLPIYEEEVIYAYSGREIGDMDPHIFALAEEAYKQMVRFGKNQSLIISGESGAGKTASAKYAMRYFTTIGGCLCDSSMEEKVLASSPVMEAFGNAKTTRNDNSSRFGKYIEIGFSQAHVTGATIKTYLLEKSRVVLVPSPKHLTRRWGRVLPLHPPGPVRRGTEHR
;
A
#
# COMPACT_ATOMS: atom_id res chain seq x y z
N MET A 1 28.62 -23.90 10.99
CA MET A 1 29.34 -24.25 9.74
C MET A 1 28.42 -23.95 8.57
N SER A 2 28.81 -23.04 7.67
CA SER A 2 28.03 -22.77 6.45
C SER A 2 28.51 -23.71 5.34
N PRO A 3 27.64 -24.58 4.77
CA PRO A 3 28.06 -25.58 3.80
C PRO A 3 28.47 -24.93 2.47
N GLN A 4 29.42 -25.57 1.78
CA GLN A 4 29.82 -25.20 0.42
C GLN A 4 28.59 -25.28 -0.51
N GLY A 5 28.42 -24.28 -1.38
CA GLY A 5 27.26 -24.16 -2.28
C GLY A 5 26.05 -23.42 -1.69
N ALA A 6 26.07 -23.05 -0.40
CA ALA A 6 25.04 -22.18 0.17
C ALA A 6 25.13 -20.76 -0.42
N ARG A 7 23.98 -20.11 -0.60
CA ARG A 7 23.90 -18.71 -1.04
C ARG A 7 23.71 -17.77 0.15
N VAL A 8 24.29 -16.59 0.07
CA VAL A 8 24.23 -15.51 1.07
C VAL A 8 23.93 -14.17 0.41
N TRP A 9 23.38 -13.24 1.20
CA TRP A 9 23.13 -11.87 0.80
C TRP A 9 24.29 -10.96 1.25
N ILE A 10 24.84 -10.20 0.31
CA ILE A 10 25.85 -9.17 0.61
C ILE A 10 25.33 -7.78 0.19
N PRO A 11 25.78 -6.69 0.84
CA PRO A 11 25.35 -5.34 0.51
C PRO A 11 25.68 -4.96 -0.94
N ASP A 12 24.79 -4.19 -1.55
CA ASP A 12 24.93 -3.65 -2.89
C ASP A 12 24.55 -2.16 -2.95
N CYS A 13 25.27 -1.36 -3.75
CA CYS A 13 25.01 0.07 -3.84
C CYS A 13 23.83 0.45 -4.74
N ILE A 14 23.33 -0.47 -5.58
CA ILE A 14 22.25 -0.21 -6.53
C ILE A 14 20.97 -0.93 -6.08
N GLU A 15 21.08 -2.24 -5.84
CA GLU A 15 19.98 -3.14 -5.53
C GLU A 15 19.80 -3.37 -4.01
N VAL A 16 20.58 -2.66 -3.19
CA VAL A 16 20.68 -2.80 -1.71
C VAL A 16 21.30 -4.12 -1.27
N TRP A 17 20.90 -5.24 -1.87
CA TRP A 17 21.38 -6.58 -1.58
C TRP A 17 21.58 -7.37 -2.88
N ARG A 18 22.70 -8.09 -2.97
CA ARG A 18 22.98 -9.04 -4.07
C ARG A 18 23.29 -10.43 -3.51
N ALA A 19 22.92 -11.47 -4.24
CA ALA A 19 23.18 -12.85 -3.84
C ALA A 19 24.61 -13.27 -4.24
N ALA A 20 25.23 -14.10 -3.42
CA ALA A 20 26.54 -14.68 -3.68
C ALA A 20 26.62 -16.11 -3.16
N GLU A 21 27.36 -16.98 -3.83
CA GLU A 21 27.50 -18.39 -3.47
C GLU A 21 28.80 -18.65 -2.70
N ILE A 22 28.73 -19.40 -1.61
CA ILE A 22 29.89 -19.81 -0.81
C ILE A 22 30.66 -20.89 -1.56
N THR A 23 31.86 -20.54 -2.02
CA THR A 23 32.72 -21.45 -2.80
C THR A 23 33.55 -22.40 -1.93
N ARG A 24 33.82 -22.02 -0.68
CA ARG A 24 34.59 -22.79 0.31
C ARG A 24 33.85 -22.79 1.64
N GLY A 25 33.71 -23.96 2.27
CA GLY A 25 33.01 -24.08 3.55
C GLY A 25 33.65 -23.22 4.65
N TYR A 26 32.83 -22.47 5.37
CA TYR A 26 33.26 -21.58 6.45
C TYR A 26 33.56 -22.36 7.73
N LYS A 27 34.73 -22.12 8.32
CA LYS A 27 35.11 -22.59 9.66
C LYS A 27 35.07 -21.43 10.65
N GLU A 28 34.68 -21.75 11.87
CA GLU A 28 34.62 -20.76 12.95
C GLU A 28 36.03 -20.22 13.25
N GLY A 29 36.20 -18.90 13.14
CA GLY A 29 37.51 -18.23 13.22
C GLY A 29 38.09 -17.76 11.88
N ASP A 30 37.48 -18.12 10.73
CA ASP A 30 37.90 -17.57 9.44
C ASP A 30 37.57 -16.06 9.38
N ALA A 31 38.54 -15.24 8.93
CA ALA A 31 38.38 -13.79 8.80
C ALA A 31 37.71 -13.37 7.48
N VAL A 32 37.59 -14.29 6.52
CA VAL A 32 37.13 -14.01 5.16
C VAL A 32 36.22 -15.14 4.67
N LEU A 33 35.14 -14.77 4.00
CA LEU A 33 34.25 -15.67 3.28
C LEU A 33 34.58 -15.66 1.78
N HIS A 34 34.83 -16.82 1.20
CA HIS A 34 35.12 -16.93 -0.24
C HIS A 34 33.82 -17.11 -1.03
N LEU A 35 33.43 -16.07 -1.75
CA LEU A 35 32.18 -15.96 -2.46
C LEU A 35 32.36 -15.97 -3.98
N ARG A 36 31.34 -16.44 -4.71
CA ARG A 36 31.18 -16.28 -6.16
C ARG A 36 29.93 -15.46 -6.42
N LEU A 37 30.07 -14.36 -7.15
CA LEU A 37 28.97 -13.50 -7.55
C LEU A 37 28.24 -14.07 -8.78
N GLU A 38 27.07 -13.51 -9.10
CA GLU A 38 26.25 -13.95 -10.25
C GLU A 38 26.94 -13.70 -11.60
N ASP A 39 27.85 -12.73 -11.69
CA ASP A 39 28.69 -12.49 -12.88
C ASP A 39 29.87 -13.47 -13.02
N GLY A 40 29.99 -14.44 -12.10
CA GLY A 40 31.05 -15.43 -12.06
C GLY A 40 32.34 -14.94 -11.38
N SER A 41 32.42 -13.68 -10.96
CA SER A 41 33.59 -13.15 -10.27
C SER A 41 33.73 -13.72 -8.85
N ALA A 42 34.97 -13.95 -8.44
CA ALA A 42 35.30 -14.39 -7.09
C ALA A 42 35.52 -13.18 -6.18
N LEU A 43 34.90 -13.20 -5.00
CA LEU A 43 34.99 -12.15 -3.99
C LEU A 43 35.47 -12.74 -2.66
N ALA A 44 36.54 -12.17 -2.12
CA ALA A 44 37.00 -12.42 -0.75
C ALA A 44 36.30 -11.41 0.18
N TYR A 45 35.18 -11.83 0.79
CA TYR A 45 34.36 -10.95 1.62
C TYR A 45 34.87 -10.94 3.07
N PRO A 46 35.33 -9.79 3.60
CA PRO A 46 35.82 -9.71 4.98
C PRO A 46 34.67 -9.89 5.98
N ILE A 47 34.88 -10.73 6.98
CA ILE A 47 33.92 -10.96 8.07
C ILE A 47 34.31 -10.02 9.22
N GLU A 48 33.60 -8.90 9.36
CA GLU A 48 33.90 -7.92 10.40
C GLU A 48 33.19 -8.27 11.72
N PHE A 49 31.86 -8.19 11.74
CA PHE A 49 31.07 -8.33 12.98
C PHE A 49 30.08 -9.50 12.94
N GLN A 50 29.46 -9.75 11.80
CA GLN A 50 28.43 -10.78 11.63
C GLN A 50 28.57 -11.43 10.26
N LEU A 51 28.17 -12.70 10.17
CA LEU A 51 28.08 -13.41 8.90
C LEU A 51 26.97 -12.81 8.03
N PRO A 52 27.13 -12.79 6.71
CA PRO A 52 26.08 -12.34 5.81
C PRO A 52 24.83 -13.22 5.94
N PRO A 53 23.61 -12.67 5.80
CA PRO A 53 22.37 -13.43 5.90
C PRO A 53 22.30 -14.55 4.83
N LEU A 54 21.80 -15.72 5.20
CA LEU A 54 21.61 -16.84 4.25
C LEU A 54 20.48 -16.54 3.26
N CYS A 55 20.58 -17.06 2.04
CA CYS A 55 19.46 -17.02 1.10
C CYS A 55 18.47 -18.15 1.41
N ASN A 56 17.17 -17.85 1.26
CA ASN A 56 16.15 -18.89 1.23
C ASN A 56 16.26 -19.71 -0.06
N PRO A 57 15.87 -21.00 -0.05
CA PRO A 57 15.69 -21.77 -1.27
C PRO A 57 14.76 -21.07 -2.27
N ASP A 58 15.03 -21.23 -3.57
CA ASP A 58 14.25 -20.56 -4.62
C ASP A 58 12.78 -20.98 -4.62
N CYS A 59 12.47 -22.21 -4.18
CA CYS A 59 11.09 -22.72 -4.05
C CYS A 59 10.25 -22.00 -2.99
N LEU A 60 10.87 -21.39 -1.99
CA LEU A 60 10.17 -20.64 -0.93
C LEU A 60 10.10 -19.14 -1.24
N SER A 61 10.96 -18.68 -2.13
CA SER A 61 10.96 -17.29 -2.54
C SER A 61 9.69 -17.04 -3.39
N GLY A 62 8.91 -16.03 -3.02
CA GLY A 62 7.63 -15.74 -3.70
C GLY A 62 6.37 -16.32 -3.04
N ALA A 63 6.49 -16.95 -1.86
CA ALA A 63 5.33 -17.38 -1.07
C ALA A 63 4.31 -16.26 -0.82
N ASP A 64 3.03 -16.64 -0.69
CA ASP A 64 1.94 -15.70 -0.42
C ASP A 64 2.01 -15.07 0.98
N ASP A 65 2.64 -15.77 1.94
CA ASP A 65 2.96 -15.25 3.27
C ASP A 65 4.47 -15.34 3.53
N LEU A 66 5.06 -14.19 3.86
CA LEU A 66 6.49 -14.08 4.18
C LEU A 66 6.89 -14.87 5.43
N VAL A 67 5.94 -15.23 6.29
CA VAL A 67 6.22 -16.10 7.46
C VAL A 67 6.61 -17.53 7.05
N ALA A 68 6.30 -17.95 5.82
CA ALA A 68 6.71 -19.25 5.29
C ALA A 68 8.22 -19.35 4.94
N LEU A 69 8.96 -18.24 4.99
CA LEU A 69 10.40 -18.23 4.71
C LEU A 69 11.19 -18.88 5.85
N SER A 70 12.15 -19.74 5.51
CA SER A 70 13.04 -20.38 6.50
C SER A 70 13.92 -19.36 7.24
N TYR A 71 14.42 -18.37 6.51
CA TYR A 71 15.23 -17.28 7.03
C TYR A 71 14.50 -15.96 6.81
N LEU A 72 14.02 -15.35 7.90
CA LEU A 72 13.28 -14.09 7.87
C LEU A 72 14.19 -12.94 8.30
N HIS A 73 14.71 -12.21 7.31
CA HIS A 73 15.53 -11.01 7.46
C HIS A 73 15.32 -10.07 6.27
N GLU A 74 15.80 -8.84 6.38
CA GLU A 74 15.57 -7.76 5.40
C GLU A 74 15.78 -8.17 3.93
N PRO A 75 16.91 -8.79 3.52
CA PRO A 75 17.09 -9.15 2.11
C PRO A 75 16.12 -10.23 1.62
N ALA A 76 15.67 -11.13 2.49
CA ALA A 76 14.71 -12.17 2.12
C ALA A 76 13.32 -11.60 1.86
N VAL A 77 12.90 -10.62 2.68
CA VAL A 77 11.66 -9.87 2.49
C VAL A 77 11.71 -9.07 1.20
N LEU A 78 12.79 -8.30 1.00
CA LEU A 78 12.97 -7.48 -0.20
C LEU A 78 12.96 -8.34 -1.48
N HIS A 79 13.71 -9.44 -1.49
CA HIS A 79 13.77 -10.35 -2.63
C HIS A 79 12.40 -10.99 -2.92
N SER A 80 11.70 -11.48 -1.91
CA SER A 80 10.38 -12.11 -2.08
C SER A 80 9.35 -11.12 -2.63
N LEU A 81 9.28 -9.91 -2.08
CA LEU A 81 8.39 -8.86 -2.58
C LEU A 81 8.74 -8.43 -4.00
N ARG A 82 10.04 -8.30 -4.33
CA ARG A 82 10.50 -7.98 -5.69
C ARG A 82 10.06 -9.04 -6.69
N ARG A 83 10.28 -10.33 -6.40
CA ARG A 83 9.89 -11.42 -7.32
C ARG A 83 8.37 -11.48 -7.50
N ARG A 84 7.60 -11.37 -6.41
CA ARG A 84 6.13 -11.33 -6.47
C ARG A 84 5.61 -10.18 -7.33
N PHE A 85 6.21 -9.00 -7.19
CA PHE A 85 5.79 -7.81 -7.93
C PHE A 85 6.22 -7.85 -9.40
N LEU A 86 7.48 -8.21 -9.69
CA LEU A 86 8.03 -8.14 -11.05
C LEU A 86 7.78 -9.39 -11.89
N GLU A 87 7.85 -10.58 -11.30
CA GLU A 87 7.74 -11.86 -12.03
C GLU A 87 6.30 -12.38 -12.01
N ALA A 88 5.64 -12.34 -10.85
CA ALA A 88 4.28 -12.86 -10.70
C ALA A 88 3.18 -11.81 -10.95
N ASN A 89 3.53 -10.53 -11.14
CA ASN A 89 2.58 -9.41 -11.26
C ASN A 89 1.55 -9.35 -10.11
N THR A 90 1.94 -9.76 -8.90
CA THR A 90 1.11 -9.72 -7.70
C THR A 90 1.51 -8.55 -6.81
N ILE A 91 0.52 -7.77 -6.38
CA ILE A 91 0.76 -6.56 -5.58
C ILE A 91 0.53 -6.76 -4.07
N TYR A 92 -0.10 -7.87 -3.71
CA TYR A 92 -0.51 -8.18 -2.35
C TYR A 92 0.28 -9.38 -1.85
N THR A 93 0.78 -9.28 -0.61
CA THR A 93 1.53 -10.34 0.06
C THR A 93 1.24 -10.29 1.55
N TYR A 94 0.99 -11.42 2.19
CA TYR A 94 0.86 -11.50 3.64
C TYR A 94 2.23 -11.44 4.33
N CYS A 95 2.21 -10.88 5.52
CA CYS A 95 3.28 -10.92 6.49
C CYS A 95 2.63 -11.22 7.84
N GLY A 96 2.27 -12.48 8.03
CA GLY A 96 1.40 -12.92 9.11
C GLY A 96 0.08 -12.16 9.10
N ILE A 97 -0.18 -11.37 10.16
CA ILE A 97 -1.42 -10.59 10.30
C ILE A 97 -1.48 -9.32 9.45
N VAL A 98 -0.37 -8.92 8.83
CA VAL A 98 -0.27 -7.68 8.03
C VAL A 98 -0.35 -8.01 6.55
N LEU A 99 -1.10 -7.20 5.79
CA LEU A 99 -1.08 -7.25 4.32
C LEU A 99 -0.16 -6.17 3.78
N VAL A 100 0.87 -6.58 3.04
CA VAL A 100 1.73 -5.68 2.26
C VAL A 100 1.07 -5.45 0.90
N ALA A 101 0.93 -4.17 0.52
CA ALA A 101 0.37 -3.74 -0.75
C ALA A 101 1.37 -2.84 -1.49
N ILE A 102 1.84 -3.27 -2.66
CA ILE A 102 2.77 -2.52 -3.50
C ILE A 102 1.97 -1.79 -4.58
N ASN A 103 2.13 -0.47 -4.70
CA ASN A 103 1.39 0.33 -5.68
C ASN A 103 1.83 -0.01 -7.13
N PRO A 104 0.94 -0.56 -7.98
CA PRO A 104 1.29 -0.93 -9.35
C PRO A 104 1.33 0.24 -10.33
N TYR A 105 0.86 1.44 -9.94
CA TYR A 105 0.68 2.61 -10.82
C TYR A 105 -0.16 2.37 -12.09
N GLN A 106 -0.88 1.26 -12.15
CA GLN A 106 -1.78 0.90 -13.24
C GLN A 106 -3.05 0.24 -12.69
N PRO A 107 -4.19 0.35 -13.39
CA PRO A 107 -5.39 -0.39 -13.04
C PRO A 107 -5.15 -1.90 -13.21
N LEU A 108 -5.69 -2.70 -12.31
CA LEU A 108 -5.64 -4.15 -12.34
C LEU A 108 -7.06 -4.72 -12.31
N PRO A 109 -7.38 -5.77 -13.08
CA PRO A 109 -8.71 -6.38 -13.13
C PRO A 109 -8.99 -7.31 -11.94
N ILE A 110 -8.49 -6.97 -10.75
CA ILE A 110 -8.60 -7.78 -9.51
C ILE A 110 -9.62 -7.21 -8.51
N TYR A 111 -10.38 -6.20 -8.92
CA TYR A 111 -11.31 -5.47 -8.06
C TYR A 111 -12.76 -5.53 -8.55
N GLU A 112 -13.04 -6.38 -9.55
CA GLU A 112 -14.37 -6.55 -10.10
C GLU A 112 -15.31 -7.29 -9.13
N GLU A 113 -16.61 -7.21 -9.39
CA GLU A 113 -17.62 -7.75 -8.47
C GLU A 113 -17.52 -9.26 -8.32
N GLU A 114 -17.13 -9.98 -9.38
CA GLU A 114 -16.90 -11.42 -9.36
C GLU A 114 -15.78 -11.78 -8.37
N VAL A 115 -14.76 -10.94 -8.26
CA VAL A 115 -13.66 -11.14 -7.31
C VAL A 115 -14.16 -10.92 -5.90
N ILE A 116 -14.99 -9.90 -5.65
CA ILE A 116 -15.60 -9.66 -4.33
C ILE A 116 -16.37 -10.91 -3.86
N TYR A 117 -17.22 -11.47 -4.72
CA TYR A 117 -17.98 -12.69 -4.38
C TYR A 117 -17.08 -13.92 -4.20
N ALA A 118 -15.95 -14.01 -4.90
CA ALA A 118 -15.01 -15.12 -4.73
C ALA A 118 -14.35 -15.15 -3.35
N TYR A 119 -14.10 -13.97 -2.73
CA TYR A 119 -13.55 -13.86 -1.38
C TYR A 119 -14.61 -13.99 -0.27
N SER A 120 -15.89 -13.79 -0.59
CA SER A 120 -16.99 -13.89 0.38
C SER A 120 -17.07 -15.28 1.03
N GLY A 121 -17.14 -15.31 2.36
CA GLY A 121 -17.22 -16.54 3.15
C GLY A 121 -15.92 -17.35 3.26
N ARG A 122 -14.81 -16.90 2.66
CA ARG A 122 -13.52 -17.61 2.73
C ARG A 122 -12.76 -17.29 4.02
N GLU A 123 -11.85 -18.17 4.42
CA GLU A 123 -10.89 -17.88 5.50
C GLU A 123 -9.63 -17.22 4.93
N ILE A 124 -8.89 -16.48 5.76
CA ILE A 124 -7.56 -15.99 5.39
C ILE A 124 -6.66 -17.20 5.10
N GLY A 125 -6.01 -17.19 3.93
CA GLY A 125 -5.13 -18.27 3.47
C GLY A 125 -5.80 -19.29 2.55
N ASP A 126 -7.13 -19.30 2.43
CA ASP A 126 -7.83 -20.13 1.42
C ASP A 126 -7.67 -19.58 0.00
N MET A 127 -7.45 -18.27 -0.10
CA MET A 127 -7.35 -17.50 -1.33
C MET A 127 -6.05 -16.68 -1.32
N ASP A 128 -5.65 -16.22 -2.49
CA ASP A 128 -4.48 -15.35 -2.66
C ASP A 128 -4.56 -14.09 -1.77
N PRO A 129 -3.42 -13.50 -1.38
CA PRO A 129 -3.42 -12.28 -0.59
C PRO A 129 -4.19 -11.17 -1.30
N HIS A 130 -5.17 -10.58 -0.61
CA HIS A 130 -5.97 -9.49 -1.17
C HIS A 130 -6.56 -8.60 -0.08
N ILE A 131 -6.84 -7.33 -0.41
CA ILE A 131 -7.52 -6.41 0.51
C ILE A 131 -8.94 -6.88 0.86
N PHE A 132 -9.59 -7.62 -0.04
CA PHE A 132 -10.89 -8.21 0.18
C PHE A 132 -10.86 -9.33 1.22
N ALA A 133 -9.78 -10.11 1.30
CA ALA A 133 -9.63 -11.12 2.35
C ALA A 133 -9.58 -10.48 3.76
N LEU A 134 -8.89 -9.34 3.90
CA LEU A 134 -8.89 -8.58 5.16
C LEU A 134 -10.25 -7.96 5.47
N ALA A 135 -10.96 -7.45 4.44
CA ALA A 135 -12.30 -6.91 4.61
C ALA A 135 -13.28 -8.01 5.02
N GLU A 136 -13.20 -9.20 4.41
CA GLU A 136 -14.01 -10.36 4.77
C GLU A 136 -13.75 -10.81 6.20
N GLU A 137 -12.49 -10.93 6.60
CA GLU A 137 -12.17 -11.32 7.97
C GLU A 137 -12.73 -10.32 8.99
N ALA A 138 -12.59 -9.02 8.73
CA ALA A 138 -13.19 -8.00 9.58
C ALA A 138 -14.72 -8.12 9.61
N TYR A 139 -15.37 -8.33 8.47
CA TYR A 139 -16.82 -8.50 8.39
C TYR A 139 -17.31 -9.74 9.17
N LYS A 140 -16.67 -10.90 8.95
CA LYS A 140 -16.98 -12.14 9.66
C LYS A 140 -16.79 -12.01 11.17
N GLN A 141 -15.68 -11.44 11.61
CA GLN A 141 -15.40 -11.22 13.04
C GLN A 141 -16.44 -10.29 13.68
N MET A 142 -16.83 -9.22 12.97
CA MET A 142 -17.88 -8.31 13.41
C MET A 142 -19.23 -9.02 13.57
N VAL A 143 -19.67 -9.78 12.55
CA VAL A 143 -20.96 -10.49 12.57
C VAL A 143 -20.97 -11.60 13.60
N ARG A 144 -19.88 -12.38 13.71
CA ARG A 144 -19.77 -13.53 14.62
C ARG A 144 -19.70 -13.13 16.08
N PHE A 145 -18.93 -12.09 16.41
CA PHE A 145 -18.66 -11.71 17.80
C PHE A 145 -19.40 -10.45 18.26
N GLY A 146 -20.09 -9.74 17.36
CA GLY A 146 -20.78 -8.50 17.67
C GLY A 146 -19.84 -7.39 18.13
N LYS A 147 -18.57 -7.41 17.69
CA LYS A 147 -17.54 -6.44 18.08
C LYS A 147 -17.16 -5.53 16.92
N ASN A 148 -17.00 -4.25 17.22
CA ASN A 148 -16.49 -3.26 16.26
C ASN A 148 -15.07 -3.63 15.80
N GLN A 149 -14.80 -3.48 14.51
CA GLN A 149 -13.51 -3.78 13.90
C GLN A 149 -12.85 -2.51 13.36
N SER A 150 -11.54 -2.54 13.19
CA SER A 150 -10.79 -1.44 12.58
C SER A 150 -9.82 -1.97 11.53
N LEU A 151 -9.88 -1.38 10.34
CA LEU A 151 -8.91 -1.60 9.27
C LEU A 151 -7.96 -0.40 9.22
N ILE A 152 -6.70 -0.62 9.60
CA ILE A 152 -5.68 0.43 9.67
C ILE A 152 -4.79 0.35 8.43
N ILE A 153 -4.77 1.42 7.64
CA ILE A 153 -3.99 1.49 6.40
C ILE A 153 -2.90 2.55 6.56
N SER A 154 -1.65 2.10 6.63
CA SER A 154 -0.46 2.94 6.79
C SER A 154 0.43 2.92 5.55
N GLY A 155 1.40 3.83 5.49
CA GLY A 155 2.34 3.94 4.38
C GLY A 155 2.66 5.39 4.01
N GLU A 156 3.71 5.57 3.23
CA GLU A 156 4.14 6.89 2.77
C GLU A 156 3.11 7.56 1.84
N SER A 157 3.31 8.85 1.57
CA SER A 157 2.48 9.58 0.61
C SER A 157 2.63 8.97 -0.79
N GLY A 158 1.52 8.65 -1.45
CA GLY A 158 1.54 7.97 -2.76
C GLY A 158 1.56 6.44 -2.70
N ALA A 159 1.66 5.82 -1.51
CA ALA A 159 1.72 4.36 -1.37
C ALA A 159 0.41 3.61 -1.71
N GLY A 160 -0.70 4.30 -1.97
CA GLY A 160 -1.98 3.66 -2.31
C GLY A 160 -3.02 3.59 -1.18
N LYS A 161 -2.75 4.20 0.00
CA LYS A 161 -3.66 4.14 1.18
C LYS A 161 -5.13 4.43 0.86
N THR A 162 -5.40 5.51 0.12
CA THR A 162 -6.76 5.92 -0.25
C THR A 162 -7.43 4.93 -1.19
N ALA A 163 -6.67 4.32 -2.11
CA ALA A 163 -7.18 3.30 -3.02
C ALA A 163 -7.54 2.02 -2.26
N SER A 164 -6.66 1.54 -1.38
CA SER A 164 -6.94 0.37 -0.53
C SER A 164 -8.16 0.58 0.35
N ALA A 165 -8.31 1.77 0.95
CA ALA A 165 -9.50 2.12 1.72
C ALA A 165 -10.78 2.09 0.87
N LYS A 166 -10.71 2.60 -0.36
CA LYS A 166 -11.83 2.55 -1.33
C LYS A 166 -12.24 1.10 -1.63
N TYR A 167 -11.29 0.22 -1.92
CA TYR A 167 -11.61 -1.18 -2.23
C TYR A 167 -12.19 -1.91 -1.02
N ALA A 168 -11.66 -1.70 0.18
CA ALA A 168 -12.25 -2.27 1.40
C ALA A 168 -13.69 -1.78 1.62
N MET A 169 -13.96 -0.49 1.41
CA MET A 169 -15.34 0.05 1.49
C MET A 169 -16.27 -0.59 0.46
N ARG A 170 -15.83 -0.72 -0.79
CA ARG A 170 -16.59 -1.37 -1.88
C ARG A 170 -16.97 -2.80 -1.49
N TYR A 171 -16.03 -3.55 -0.90
CA TYR A 171 -16.29 -4.90 -0.39
C TYR A 171 -17.43 -4.91 0.64
N PHE A 172 -17.36 -4.07 1.66
CA PHE A 172 -18.37 -3.98 2.71
C PHE A 172 -19.76 -3.60 2.17
N THR A 173 -19.83 -2.68 1.22
CA THR A 173 -21.11 -2.25 0.63
C THR A 173 -21.73 -3.32 -0.26
N THR A 174 -20.91 -4.10 -0.98
CA THR A 174 -21.39 -5.21 -1.82
C THR A 174 -21.86 -6.38 -0.96
N ILE A 175 -21.06 -6.84 0.00
CA ILE A 175 -21.37 -8.04 0.80
C ILE A 175 -22.40 -7.76 1.90
N GLY A 176 -22.28 -6.64 2.61
CA GLY A 176 -23.24 -6.29 3.65
C GLY A 176 -24.63 -5.99 3.07
N GLY A 177 -24.70 -5.58 1.79
CA GLY A 177 -25.92 -5.05 1.21
C GLY A 177 -26.34 -3.73 1.87
N CYS A 178 -26.90 -2.82 1.09
CA CYS A 178 -27.45 -1.58 1.61
C CYS A 178 -28.98 -1.73 1.72
N LEU A 179 -29.55 -1.53 2.92
CA LEU A 179 -31.01 -1.49 3.10
C LEU A 179 -31.65 -0.25 2.47
N CYS A 180 -30.85 0.75 2.10
CA CYS A 180 -31.29 2.03 1.55
C CYS A 180 -30.35 2.51 0.43
N ASP A 181 -30.77 2.35 -0.83
CA ASP A 181 -30.10 2.78 -2.07
C ASP A 181 -28.64 2.29 -2.28
N SER A 182 -28.36 1.89 -3.52
CA SER A 182 -27.03 1.60 -4.09
C SER A 182 -26.03 2.78 -4.06
N SER A 183 -26.34 3.86 -3.35
CA SER A 183 -25.64 5.15 -3.41
C SER A 183 -24.65 5.39 -2.27
N MET A 184 -24.51 4.51 -1.28
CA MET A 184 -23.63 4.79 -0.14
C MET A 184 -22.15 4.79 -0.53
N GLU A 185 -21.69 3.80 -1.29
CA GLU A 185 -20.32 3.80 -1.83
C GLU A 185 -20.09 5.10 -2.61
N GLU A 186 -20.99 5.44 -3.54
CA GLU A 186 -20.91 6.66 -4.34
C GLU A 186 -20.88 7.93 -3.47
N LYS A 187 -21.69 8.03 -2.42
CA LYS A 187 -21.73 9.18 -1.50
C LYS A 187 -20.41 9.32 -0.72
N VAL A 188 -19.87 8.22 -0.21
CA VAL A 188 -18.59 8.22 0.50
C VAL A 188 -17.45 8.54 -0.47
N LEU A 189 -17.49 8.02 -1.70
CA LEU A 189 -16.53 8.35 -2.74
C LEU A 189 -16.62 9.80 -3.20
N ALA A 190 -17.82 10.35 -3.36
CA ALA A 190 -18.08 11.74 -3.73
C ALA A 190 -17.60 12.73 -2.67
N SER A 191 -17.49 12.31 -1.39
CA SER A 191 -16.87 13.12 -0.34
C SER A 191 -15.36 13.27 -0.51
N SER A 192 -14.69 12.32 -1.19
CA SER A 192 -13.23 12.32 -1.34
C SER A 192 -12.73 13.54 -2.11
N PRO A 193 -13.24 13.89 -3.32
CA PRO A 193 -12.84 15.12 -4.01
C PRO A 193 -12.98 16.39 -3.16
N VAL A 194 -14.02 16.48 -2.33
CA VAL A 194 -14.21 17.62 -1.42
C VAL A 194 -13.11 17.65 -0.37
N MET A 195 -12.88 16.54 0.33
CA MET A 195 -11.83 16.45 1.35
C MET A 195 -10.44 16.66 0.76
N GLU A 196 -10.16 16.15 -0.44
CA GLU A 196 -8.90 16.38 -1.14
C GLU A 196 -8.71 17.85 -1.49
N ALA A 197 -9.75 18.55 -1.95
CA ALA A 197 -9.67 19.96 -2.29
C ALA A 197 -9.30 20.86 -1.08
N PHE A 198 -9.68 20.46 0.13
CA PHE A 198 -9.38 21.21 1.37
C PHE A 198 -8.16 20.70 2.13
N GLY A 199 -7.89 19.40 2.08
CA GLY A 199 -6.92 18.73 2.95
C GLY A 199 -5.71 18.14 2.22
N ASN A 200 -5.70 18.11 0.88
CA ASN A 200 -4.53 17.70 0.12
C ASN A 200 -3.71 18.90 -0.35
N ALA A 201 -2.39 18.69 -0.43
CA ALA A 201 -1.45 19.67 -0.92
C ALA A 201 -0.37 19.00 -1.78
N LYS A 202 0.15 19.76 -2.75
CA LYS A 202 1.37 19.39 -3.46
C LYS A 202 2.56 19.48 -2.53
N THR A 203 3.35 18.42 -2.49
CA THR A 203 4.62 18.32 -1.75
C THR A 203 5.75 18.05 -2.74
N THR A 204 6.99 17.99 -2.28
CA THR A 204 8.14 17.61 -3.12
C THR A 204 8.06 16.16 -3.59
N ARG A 205 7.35 15.27 -2.87
CA ARG A 205 7.28 13.83 -3.14
C ARG A 205 5.97 13.37 -3.79
N ASN A 206 4.89 14.13 -3.63
CA ASN A 206 3.56 13.78 -4.14
C ASN A 206 2.72 15.04 -4.40
N ASP A 207 2.12 15.11 -5.59
CA ASP A 207 1.28 16.21 -6.06
C ASP A 207 -0.11 16.27 -5.41
N ASN A 208 -0.56 15.16 -4.80
CA ASN A 208 -1.85 15.06 -4.12
C ASN A 208 -1.70 14.40 -2.73
N SER A 209 -0.81 14.93 -1.89
CA SER A 209 -0.56 14.39 -0.56
C SER A 209 -1.66 14.84 0.43
N SER A 210 -2.40 13.91 1.02
CA SER A 210 -3.28 14.20 2.16
C SER A 210 -2.48 14.66 3.38
N ARG A 211 -2.89 15.78 3.97
CA ARG A 211 -2.24 16.42 5.14
C ARG A 211 -3.17 16.44 6.36
N PHE A 212 -4.04 15.44 6.43
CA PHE A 212 -4.95 15.15 7.54
C PHE A 212 -5.15 13.62 7.60
N GLY A 213 -5.45 13.11 8.79
CA GLY A 213 -5.93 11.75 8.98
C GLY A 213 -7.42 11.67 8.66
N LYS A 214 -7.83 10.62 7.96
CA LYS A 214 -9.23 10.32 7.65
C LYS A 214 -9.61 9.00 8.31
N TYR A 215 -10.69 9.03 9.09
CA TYR A 215 -11.28 7.86 9.72
C TYR A 215 -12.72 7.74 9.24
N ILE A 216 -13.07 6.60 8.66
CA ILE A 216 -14.40 6.34 8.10
C ILE A 216 -15.02 5.23 8.96
N GLU A 217 -16.08 5.57 9.68
CA GLU A 217 -16.90 4.61 10.41
C GLU A 217 -18.01 4.12 9.49
N ILE A 218 -18.11 2.81 9.27
CA ILE A 218 -19.21 2.18 8.54
C ILE A 218 -20.12 1.53 9.57
N GLY A 219 -21.38 1.95 9.60
CA GLY A 219 -22.40 1.40 10.48
C GLY A 219 -23.02 0.14 9.88
N PHE A 220 -23.21 -0.87 10.73
CA PHE A 220 -23.90 -2.10 10.38
C PHE A 220 -25.05 -2.37 11.34
N SER A 221 -26.17 -2.89 10.82
CA SER A 221 -27.30 -3.41 11.60
C SER A 221 -27.75 -4.72 10.96
N GLN A 222 -27.83 -5.79 11.75
CA GLN A 222 -28.17 -7.13 11.26
C GLN A 222 -27.33 -7.55 10.03
N ALA A 223 -26.02 -7.29 10.10
CA ALA A 223 -25.06 -7.51 9.01
C ALA A 223 -25.23 -6.62 7.76
N HIS A 224 -26.25 -5.74 7.73
CA HIS A 224 -26.47 -4.80 6.65
C HIS A 224 -25.84 -3.44 6.91
N VAL A 225 -25.32 -2.81 5.85
CA VAL A 225 -24.77 -1.46 5.94
C VAL A 225 -25.91 -0.45 6.14
N THR A 226 -25.77 0.43 7.14
CA THR A 226 -26.78 1.45 7.48
C THR A 226 -26.35 2.88 7.15
N GLY A 227 -25.04 3.13 7.09
CA GLY A 227 -24.52 4.47 6.82
C GLY A 227 -23.02 4.56 7.08
N ALA A 228 -22.41 5.70 6.75
CA ALA A 228 -21.03 6.00 7.11
C ALA A 228 -20.86 7.40 7.69
N THR A 229 -19.92 7.53 8.61
CA THR A 229 -19.49 8.80 9.21
C THR A 229 -18.01 8.99 8.97
N ILE A 230 -17.61 10.19 8.54
CA ILE A 230 -16.19 10.52 8.32
C ILE A 230 -15.73 11.48 9.40
N LYS A 231 -14.71 11.08 10.15
CA LYS A 231 -14.00 11.90 11.14
C LYS A 231 -12.63 12.27 10.59
N THR A 232 -12.24 13.53 10.75
CA THR A 232 -10.93 14.04 10.31
C THR A 232 -10.08 14.40 11.51
N TYR A 233 -8.77 14.14 11.39
CA TYR A 233 -7.81 14.33 12.47
C TYR A 233 -6.55 15.01 11.96
N LEU A 234 -5.84 15.72 12.85
CA LEU A 234 -4.45 16.18 12.62
C LEU A 234 -4.24 16.95 11.31
N LEU A 235 -5.15 17.87 10.96
CA LEU A 235 -4.97 18.76 9.81
C LEU A 235 -3.70 19.62 10.02
N GLU A 236 -2.81 19.64 9.04
CA GLU A 236 -1.57 20.42 9.08
C GLU A 236 -1.85 21.93 8.91
N LYS A 237 -2.28 22.58 10.00
CA LYS A 237 -2.65 24.00 10.02
C LYS A 237 -1.54 24.96 9.58
N SER A 238 -0.26 24.59 9.78
CA SER A 238 0.88 25.43 9.41
C SER A 238 0.93 25.77 7.92
N ARG A 239 0.45 24.89 7.03
CA ARG A 239 0.41 25.13 5.58
C ARG A 239 -0.51 26.27 5.15
N VAL A 240 -1.44 26.68 6.01
CA VAL A 240 -2.34 27.81 5.71
C VAL A 240 -1.57 29.13 5.69
N VAL A 241 -0.52 29.24 6.53
CA VAL A 241 0.24 30.49 6.73
C VAL A 241 1.67 30.40 6.23
N LEU A 242 2.25 29.20 6.15
CA LEU A 242 3.63 28.96 5.75
C LEU A 242 3.65 28.18 4.43
N VAL A 243 3.94 28.89 3.35
CA VAL A 243 4.24 28.28 2.05
C VAL A 243 5.77 28.25 1.90
N PRO A 244 6.42 27.08 1.88
CA PRO A 244 7.81 27.00 1.42
C PRO A 244 7.80 27.44 -0.05
N SER A 245 8.66 28.41 -0.42
CA SER A 245 9.02 28.95 -1.76
C SER A 245 8.13 28.64 -2.98
N PRO A 246 7.95 29.56 -3.95
CA PRO A 246 6.74 29.75 -4.79
C PRO A 246 6.22 28.61 -5.70
N LYS A 247 6.76 27.38 -5.63
CA LYS A 247 6.29 26.20 -6.38
C LYS A 247 5.12 25.45 -5.72
N HIS A 248 4.59 25.94 -4.59
CA HIS A 248 3.72 25.15 -3.70
C HIS A 248 2.39 25.83 -3.35
N LEU A 249 1.52 26.05 -4.35
CA LEU A 249 0.12 26.36 -4.06
C LEU A 249 -0.69 25.09 -3.76
N THR A 250 -1.38 25.09 -2.61
CA THR A 250 -2.61 24.30 -2.42
C THR A 250 -3.61 24.63 -3.54
N ARG A 251 -4.18 23.58 -4.17
CA ARG A 251 -5.01 23.67 -5.40
C ARG A 251 -6.18 24.67 -5.33
N ARG A 252 -6.66 25.07 -4.14
CA ARG A 252 -7.80 25.99 -4.02
C ARG A 252 -7.42 27.47 -3.93
N TRP A 253 -6.33 27.85 -3.26
CA TRP A 253 -5.92 29.26 -3.25
C TRP A 253 -5.57 29.75 -4.66
N GLY A 254 -5.07 28.86 -5.53
CA GLY A 254 -4.85 29.18 -6.95
C GLY A 254 -6.11 29.23 -7.82
N ARG A 255 -7.25 28.68 -7.37
CA ARG A 255 -8.54 28.76 -8.06
C ARG A 255 -9.49 29.82 -7.50
N VAL A 256 -9.18 30.38 -6.33
CA VAL A 256 -9.98 31.44 -5.67
C VAL A 256 -9.39 32.83 -5.94
N LEU A 257 -8.13 32.92 -6.39
CA LEU A 257 -7.63 34.14 -7.02
C LEU A 257 -8.32 34.30 -8.39
N PRO A 258 -8.96 35.43 -8.69
CA PRO A 258 -9.98 35.49 -9.74
C PRO A 258 -9.35 35.26 -11.12
N LEU A 259 -9.96 34.36 -11.89
CA LEU A 259 -10.06 34.51 -13.33
C LEU A 259 -10.57 35.94 -13.61
N HIS A 260 -9.94 36.60 -14.58
CA HIS A 260 -10.24 37.94 -15.08
C HIS A 260 -11.68 38.45 -14.85
N PRO A 261 -11.88 39.73 -14.49
CA PRO A 261 -13.23 40.29 -14.39
C PRO A 261 -13.96 40.09 -15.72
N PRO A 262 -15.26 39.74 -15.71
CA PRO A 262 -16.03 39.60 -16.93
C PRO A 262 -16.00 40.94 -17.69
N GLY A 263 -15.58 40.89 -18.96
CA GLY A 263 -15.51 42.05 -19.84
C GLY A 263 -16.88 42.74 -19.97
N PRO A 264 -16.90 44.04 -20.30
CA PRO A 264 -18.12 44.83 -20.26
C PRO A 264 -19.16 44.30 -21.26
N VAL A 265 -20.35 44.03 -20.75
CA VAL A 265 -21.55 43.72 -21.52
C VAL A 265 -21.87 44.91 -22.42
N ARG A 266 -21.71 44.77 -23.75
CA ARG A 266 -22.19 45.76 -24.72
C ARG A 266 -23.72 45.79 -24.65
N ARG A 267 -24.29 46.88 -24.13
CA ARG A 267 -25.71 47.19 -24.30
C ARG A 267 -25.93 47.51 -25.77
N GLY A 268 -26.77 46.72 -26.44
CA GLY A 268 -27.34 47.10 -27.72
C GLY A 268 -28.17 48.35 -27.54
N THR A 269 -27.84 49.38 -28.32
CA THR A 269 -28.65 50.57 -28.51
C THR A 269 -29.85 50.21 -29.39
N GLU A 270 -31.03 50.15 -28.80
CA GLU A 270 -32.28 50.39 -29.54
C GLU A 270 -32.33 51.89 -29.87
N HIS A 271 -32.31 52.21 -31.17
CA HIS A 271 -32.81 53.49 -31.66
C HIS A 271 -34.13 53.23 -32.38
N ARG A 272 -35.07 54.14 -32.06
CA ARG A 272 -36.42 54.33 -32.61
C ARG A 272 -36.51 54.21 -34.13
#